data_AF-A0A349BB71-F1
#
_entry.id   AF-A0A349BB71-F1
#
_cell.length_a   1.000
_cell.length_b   1.000
_cell.length_c   1.000
_cell.angle_alpha   90.00
_cell.angle_beta   90.00
_cell.angle_gamma   90.00
#
_symmetry.space_group_name_H-M   'P 1'
#
loop_
_entity.id
_entity.type
_entity.pdbx_description
1 polymer ?
#
loop_
_entity_poly.entity_id
_entity_poly.type
_entity_poly.pdbx_seq_one_letter_code
_entity_poly.pdbx_strand_id
1 'polypeptide(L)'
;LAGVVAVAPPLRVLPVDALRAPRDGRPTLVLSPAHDQFCDPDQAAAAVEGWPSTTVEPVVGCDHFLAGGVQRVVDRVLTFVDDL
;
A
#
# COMPACT_ATOMS: atom_id res chain seq x y z
N LEU A 1 13.67 -11.14 1.24
CA LEU A 1 13.23 -9.72 1.28
C LEU A 1 12.76 -9.44 2.69
N ALA A 2 13.19 -8.34 3.31
CA ALA A 2 12.88 -8.01 4.71
C ALA A 2 11.46 -7.43 4.90
N GLY A 3 10.91 -6.77 3.88
CA GLY A 3 9.55 -6.23 3.88
C GLY A 3 9.06 -5.93 2.46
N VAL A 4 7.83 -5.46 2.35
CA VAL A 4 7.19 -5.05 1.08
C VAL A 4 6.54 -3.69 1.25
N VAL A 5 6.73 -2.81 0.27
CA VAL A 5 5.93 -1.58 0.12
C VAL A 5 5.21 -1.63 -1.21
N ALA A 6 3.90 -1.44 -1.19
CA ALA A 6 3.06 -1.29 -2.38
C ALA A 6 2.45 0.12 -2.40
N VAL A 7 2.67 0.87 -3.48
CA VAL A 7 2.18 2.25 -3.63
C VAL A 7 1.15 2.28 -4.74
N ALA A 8 -0.06 2.75 -4.42
CA ALA A 8 -1.24 2.72 -5.30
C ALA A 8 -1.44 1.36 -6.00
N PRO A 9 -1.37 0.22 -5.28
CA PRO A 9 -1.46 -1.08 -5.94
C PRO A 9 -2.84 -1.34 -6.54
N PRO A 10 -2.93 -2.02 -7.70
CA PRO A 10 -4.19 -2.28 -8.41
C PRO A 10 -5.00 -3.42 -7.77
N LEU A 11 -5.25 -3.38 -6.46
CA LEU A 11 -5.86 -4.46 -5.66
C LEU A 11 -7.32 -4.77 -6.07
N ARG A 12 -7.97 -3.85 -6.78
CA ARG A 12 -9.33 -3.98 -7.31
C ARG A 12 -9.38 -4.30 -8.80
N VAL A 13 -8.30 -4.04 -9.52
CA VAL A 13 -8.23 -4.22 -10.98
C VAL A 13 -7.67 -5.58 -11.34
N LEU A 14 -6.73 -6.09 -10.54
CA LEU A 14 -6.16 -7.42 -10.70
C LEU A 14 -6.73 -8.37 -9.65
N PRO A 15 -6.90 -9.67 -9.96
CA PRO A 15 -7.23 -10.66 -8.95
C PRO A 15 -6.20 -10.60 -7.83
N VAL A 16 -6.63 -10.42 -6.58
CA VAL A 16 -5.72 -10.35 -5.41
C VAL A 16 -4.84 -11.61 -5.32
N ASP A 17 -5.35 -12.77 -5.73
CA ASP A 17 -4.61 -14.01 -5.83
C ASP A 17 -3.46 -13.97 -6.84
N ALA A 18 -3.58 -13.15 -7.90
CA ALA A 18 -2.52 -12.91 -8.87
C ALA A 18 -1.42 -12.00 -8.31
N LEU A 19 -1.73 -11.16 -7.32
CA LEU A 19 -0.78 -10.23 -6.68
C LEU A 19 0.13 -10.91 -5.64
N ARG A 20 -0.06 -12.21 -5.36
CA ARG A 20 0.71 -13.04 -4.39
C ARG A 20 1.05 -12.28 -3.11
N ALA A 21 0.05 -12.14 -2.24
CA ALA A 21 0.24 -11.69 -0.86
C ALA A 21 1.51 -12.30 -0.23
N PRO A 22 2.32 -11.54 0.52
CA PRO A 22 3.43 -12.10 1.28
C PRO A 22 2.88 -13.07 2.35
N ARG A 23 2.87 -14.37 2.04
CA ARG A 23 2.28 -15.40 2.93
C ARG A 23 3.22 -15.84 4.06
N ASP A 24 4.44 -15.32 4.08
CA ASP A 24 5.47 -15.65 5.07
C ASP A 24 5.51 -14.66 6.25
N GLY A 25 4.54 -13.75 6.34
CA GLY A 25 4.37 -12.86 7.49
C GLY A 25 5.37 -11.70 7.58
N ARG A 26 6.15 -11.46 6.51
CA ARG A 26 7.04 -10.29 6.45
C ARG A 26 6.22 -8.99 6.52
N PRO A 27 6.73 -7.93 7.17
CA PRO A 27 6.06 -6.64 7.22
C PRO A 27 5.70 -6.13 5.82
N THR A 28 4.48 -5.65 5.65
CA THR A 28 3.94 -5.14 4.39
C THR A 28 3.25 -3.81 4.62
N LEU A 29 3.66 -2.77 3.89
CA LEU A 29 3.03 -1.46 3.89
C LEU A 29 2.33 -1.22 2.55
N VAL A 30 1.05 -0.87 2.60
CA VAL A 30 0.26 -0.44 1.45
C VAL A 30 -0.05 1.05 1.59
N LEU A 31 0.48 1.85 0.67
CA LEU A 31 0.20 3.28 0.59
C LEU A 31 -0.85 3.52 -0.50
N SER A 32 -2.09 3.80 -0.10
CA SER A 32 -3.20 4.11 -1.03
C SER A 32 -3.49 5.61 -1.00
N PRO A 33 -3.49 6.32 -2.14
CA PRO A 33 -3.88 7.73 -2.16
C PRO A 33 -5.31 7.96 -1.67
N ALA A 34 -5.51 9.01 -0.86
CA ALA A 34 -6.81 9.30 -0.25
C ALA A 34 -7.95 9.57 -1.26
N HIS A 35 -7.61 9.94 -2.50
CA HIS A 35 -8.55 10.18 -3.60
C HIS A 35 -8.25 9.29 -4.81
N ASP A 36 -7.69 8.09 -4.60
CA ASP A 36 -7.44 7.12 -5.65
C ASP A 36 -8.76 6.69 -6.32
N GLN A 37 -8.85 6.89 -7.63
CA GLN A 37 -10.05 6.58 -8.42
C GLN A 37 -10.23 5.07 -8.71
N PHE A 38 -9.22 4.26 -8.42
CA PHE A 38 -9.16 2.83 -8.72
C PHE A 38 -9.21 1.96 -7.47
N CYS A 39 -8.55 2.39 -6.39
CA CYS A 39 -8.51 1.67 -5.12
C CYS A 39 -8.22 2.63 -3.95
N ASP A 40 -9.28 3.23 -3.40
CA ASP A 40 -9.17 4.08 -2.21
C ASP A 40 -8.68 3.29 -0.97
N PRO A 41 -8.31 3.97 0.15
CA PRO A 41 -7.74 3.31 1.32
C PRO A 41 -8.66 2.27 1.97
N ASP A 42 -9.97 2.51 2.00
CA ASP A 42 -10.94 1.58 2.60
C ASP A 42 -11.07 0.32 1.73
N GLN A 43 -11.09 0.50 0.41
CA GLN A 43 -11.06 -0.59 -0.55
C GLN A 43 -9.76 -1.40 -0.49
N ALA A 44 -8.62 -0.72 -0.33
CA ALA A 44 -7.32 -1.36 -0.17
C ALA A 44 -7.27 -2.20 1.12
N ALA A 45 -7.76 -1.65 2.23
CA ALA A 45 -7.87 -2.36 3.51
C ALA A 45 -8.74 -3.61 3.39
N ALA A 46 -9.92 -3.49 2.77
CA ALA A 46 -10.79 -4.64 2.52
C ALA A 46 -10.13 -5.71 1.63
N ALA A 47 -9.37 -5.30 0.62
CA ALA A 47 -8.70 -6.25 -0.29
C ALA A 47 -7.57 -7.06 0.39
N VAL A 48 -6.98 -6.52 1.48
CA VAL A 48 -5.85 -7.15 2.19
C VAL A 48 -6.19 -7.62 3.60
N GLU A 49 -7.47 -7.66 3.99
CA GLU A 49 -7.91 -8.01 5.36
C GLU A 49 -7.31 -9.33 5.89
N GLY A 50 -7.06 -10.31 5.02
CA GLY A 50 -6.46 -11.59 5.38
C GLY A 50 -4.93 -11.69 5.25
N TRP A 51 -4.24 -10.59 4.89
CA TRP A 51 -2.79 -10.61 4.70
C TRP A 51 -2.08 -10.44 6.05
N PRO A 52 -1.11 -11.30 6.39
CA PRO A 52 -0.38 -11.19 7.65
C PRO A 52 0.51 -9.94 7.64
N SER A 53 0.75 -9.36 8.82
CA SER A 53 1.71 -8.26 9.03
C SER A 53 1.57 -7.09 8.04
N THR A 54 0.33 -6.76 7.64
CA THR A 54 0.03 -5.74 6.63
C THR A 54 -0.60 -4.51 7.25
N THR A 55 -0.10 -3.33 6.87
CA THR A 55 -0.65 -2.03 7.24
C THR A 55 -1.06 -1.27 5.98
N VAL A 56 -2.25 -0.67 6.00
CA VAL A 56 -2.74 0.20 4.92
C VAL A 56 -2.79 1.64 5.45
N GLU A 57 -2.18 2.57 4.72
CA GLU A 57 -2.16 3.98 5.09
C GLU A 57 -2.57 4.89 3.92
N PRO A 58 -3.38 5.94 4.18
CA PRO A 58 -3.74 6.91 3.17
C PRO A 58 -2.59 7.87 2.85
N VAL A 59 -2.35 8.14 1.57
CA VAL A 59 -1.54 9.29 1.13
C VAL A 59 -2.46 10.50 0.97
N VAL A 60 -2.45 11.37 1.99
CA VAL A 60 -3.36 12.52 2.08
C VAL A 60 -3.18 13.49 0.90
N GLY A 61 -4.31 13.93 0.34
CA GLY A 61 -4.38 14.99 -0.68
C GLY A 61 -3.92 14.55 -2.06
N CYS A 62 -3.83 13.25 -2.32
CA CYS A 62 -3.38 12.70 -3.60
C CYS A 62 -4.43 11.79 -4.23
N ASP A 63 -4.43 11.77 -5.56
CA ASP A 63 -5.07 10.74 -6.37
C ASP A 63 -4.06 9.63 -6.74
N HIS A 64 -4.47 8.71 -7.61
CA HIS A 64 -3.64 7.57 -8.04
C HIS A 64 -2.25 7.97 -8.57
N PHE A 65 -2.12 9.18 -9.14
CA PHE A 65 -0.88 9.65 -9.76
C PHE A 65 0.09 10.31 -8.76
N LEU A 66 -0.32 10.49 -7.50
CA LEU A 66 0.53 11.01 -6.42
C LEU A 66 1.14 12.39 -6.71
N ALA A 67 0.50 13.18 -7.58
CA ALA A 67 0.96 14.53 -7.89
C ALA A 67 1.02 15.37 -6.59
N GLY A 68 2.21 15.93 -6.30
CA GLY A 68 2.47 16.67 -5.06
C GLY A 68 2.60 15.82 -3.79
N GLY A 69 2.55 14.48 -3.89
CA GLY A 69 2.65 13.55 -2.76
C GLY A 69 3.92 12.70 -2.72
N VAL A 70 4.73 12.72 -3.79
CA VAL A 70 5.91 11.83 -3.93
C VAL A 70 6.86 11.90 -2.74
N GLN A 71 7.17 13.09 -2.21
CA GLN A 71 8.05 13.23 -1.05
C GLN A 71 7.46 12.56 0.20
N ARG A 72 6.16 12.68 0.45
CA ARG A 72 5.51 12.01 1.60
C ARG A 72 5.59 10.48 1.49
N VAL A 73 5.45 9.96 0.28
CA VAL A 73 5.63 8.52 0.00
C VAL A 73 7.07 8.13 0.31
N VAL A 74 8.06 8.87 -0.20
CA VAL A 74 9.48 8.59 0.05
C VAL A 74 9.79 8.60 1.55
N ASP A 75 9.40 9.65 2.27
CA ASP A 75 9.64 9.78 3.70
C ASP A 75 9.05 8.59 4.47
N ARG A 76 7.79 8.24 4.17
CA ARG A 76 7.11 7.12 4.82
C ARG A 76 7.76 5.76 4.52
N VAL A 77 8.23 5.57 3.30
CA VAL A 77 8.94 4.35 2.89
C VAL A 77 10.30 4.25 3.58
N LEU A 78 11.03 5.35 3.71
CA LEU A 78 12.30 5.36 4.44
C LEU A 78 12.08 5.01 5.93
N THR A 79 11.08 5.61 6.58
CA THR A 79 10.71 5.23 7.96
C THR A 79 10.36 3.75 8.06
N PHE A 80 9.57 3.22 7.12
CA PHE A 80 9.24 1.79 7.12
C PHE A 80 10.50 0.93 7.04
N VAL A 81 11.46 1.29 6.19
CA VAL A 81 12.71 0.52 6.02
C VAL A 81 13.60 0.62 7.26
N ASP A 82 13.66 1.77 7.92
CA ASP A 82 14.43 1.95 9.16
C ASP A 82 13.84 1.14 10.33
N ASP A 83 12.54 0.83 10.29
CA ASP A 83 11.82 0.04 11.30
C ASP A 83 11.86 -1.49 11.06
N LEU A 84 12.44 -1.97 9.95
CA LEU A 84 12.58 -3.40 9.60
C LEU A 84 13.76 -4.09 10.28
#